data_AF-A0A2W4R9C0-F1
#
_entry.id   AF-A0A2W4R9C0-F1
#
_cell.length_a   1.000
_cell.length_b   1.000
_cell.length_c   1.000
_cell.angle_alpha   90.00
_cell.angle_beta   90.00
_cell.angle_gamma   90.00
#
_symmetry.space_group_name_H-M   'P 1'
#
loop_
_entity.id
_entity.type
_entity.pdbx_description
1 polymer ?
#
loop_
_entity_poly.entity_id
_entity_poly.type
_entity_poly.pdbx_seq_one_letter_code
_entity_poly.pdbx_strand_id
1 'polypeptide(L)'
;MSLITWTKEEFGTSVTIADDQHKVLFGLLNDLHDAVPVGDRAAIGAKLDALVTYVVDHFAEEERLMTATGYPDYDAHKAEHTKLLETCGGVAAKFHAGELDITQDTTAFVKDWLVTHIPNVDKHYGPYLNSKGIN
;
A
#
# COMPACT_ATOMS: atom_id res chain seq x y z
N MET A 1 3.72 -19.44 -3.73
CA MET A 1 4.70 -18.56 -4.41
C MET A 1 4.24 -17.15 -4.12
N SER A 2 5.13 -16.23 -3.79
CA SER A 2 4.76 -14.86 -3.44
C SER A 2 4.03 -14.18 -4.61
N LEU A 3 2.92 -13.49 -4.33
CA LEU A 3 2.18 -12.70 -5.30
C LEU A 3 3.02 -11.52 -5.82
N ILE A 4 3.79 -10.92 -4.92
CA ILE A 4 4.68 -9.78 -5.17
C ILE A 4 5.97 -9.91 -4.35
N THR A 5 7.08 -9.45 -4.92
CA THR A 5 8.40 -9.45 -4.25
C THR A 5 9.01 -8.06 -4.40
N TRP A 6 9.46 -7.48 -3.29
CA TRP A 6 10.11 -6.18 -3.33
C TRP A 6 11.56 -6.33 -3.84
N THR A 7 11.93 -5.53 -4.83
CA THR A 7 13.30 -5.35 -5.29
C THR A 7 13.65 -3.86 -5.26
N LYS A 8 14.92 -3.55 -5.01
CA LYS A 8 15.36 -2.15 -4.98
C LYS A 8 15.25 -1.51 -6.36
N GLU A 9 15.50 -2.30 -7.40
CA GLU A 9 15.44 -1.90 -8.80
C GLU A 9 14.02 -1.44 -9.17
N GLU A 10 13.01 -2.22 -8.82
CA GLU A 10 11.61 -1.94 -9.19
C GLU A 10 10.97 -0.91 -8.26
N PHE A 11 11.25 -0.96 -6.95
CA PHE A 11 10.44 -0.23 -5.95
C PHE A 11 11.23 0.71 -5.04
N GLY A 12 12.56 0.74 -5.11
CA GLY A 12 13.36 1.63 -4.26
C GLY A 12 13.11 3.11 -4.56
N THR A 13 12.73 3.87 -3.54
CA THR A 13 12.42 5.31 -3.59
C THR A 13 13.60 6.18 -3.13
N SER A 14 14.65 5.58 -2.57
CA SER A 14 15.76 6.29 -1.90
C SER A 14 15.32 7.06 -0.65
N VAL A 15 14.18 6.66 -0.07
CA VAL A 15 13.67 7.12 1.23
C VAL A 15 13.47 5.87 2.10
N THR A 16 14.37 5.66 3.06
CA THR A 16 14.54 4.42 3.81
C THR A 16 13.26 4.02 4.54
N ILE A 17 12.59 4.99 5.17
CA ILE A 17 11.33 4.72 5.89
C ILE A 17 10.21 4.25 4.96
N ALA A 18 10.11 4.81 3.76
CA ALA A 18 9.11 4.40 2.77
C ALA A 18 9.45 3.02 2.19
N ASP A 19 10.72 2.79 1.82
CA ASP A 19 11.18 1.49 1.31
C ASP A 19 10.93 0.36 2.33
N ASP A 20 11.12 0.63 3.61
CA ASP A 20 10.85 -0.35 4.68
C ASP A 20 9.35 -0.59 4.87
N GLN A 21 8.52 0.45 4.78
CA GLN A 21 7.07 0.30 4.81
C GLN A 21 6.54 -0.47 3.58
N HIS A 22 7.06 -0.22 2.38
CA HIS A 22 6.68 -0.96 1.17
C HIS A 22 6.99 -2.46 1.30
N LYS A 23 8.13 -2.84 1.90
CA LYS A 23 8.46 -4.25 2.16
C LYS A 23 7.44 -4.92 3.10
N VAL A 24 7.00 -4.21 4.14
CA VAL A 24 5.98 -4.72 5.06
C VAL A 24 4.63 -4.83 4.36
N LEU A 25 4.23 -3.83 3.57
CA LEU A 25 3.01 -3.87 2.74
C LEU A 25 2.99 -5.08 1.81
N PHE A 26 4.10 -5.37 1.14
CA PHE A 26 4.20 -6.52 0.24
C PHE A 26 4.08 -7.83 1.02
N GLY A 27 4.66 -7.91 2.21
CA GLY A 27 4.50 -9.04 3.12
C GLY A 27 3.04 -9.28 3.50
N LEU A 28 2.35 -8.23 3.97
CA LEU A 28 0.94 -8.28 4.36
C LEU A 28 0.02 -8.68 3.20
N LEU A 29 0.30 -8.16 2.00
CA LEU A 29 -0.45 -8.51 0.80
C LEU A 29 -0.25 -9.98 0.39
N ASN A 30 0.98 -10.48 0.43
CA ASN A 30 1.28 -11.89 0.18
C ASN A 30 0.57 -12.79 1.20
N ASP A 31 0.60 -12.41 2.47
CA ASP A 31 -0.06 -13.09 3.57
C ASP A 31 -1.58 -13.21 3.35
N LEU A 32 -2.22 -12.12 2.93
CA LEU A 32 -3.64 -12.10 2.59
C LEU A 32 -3.92 -13.00 1.37
N HIS A 33 -3.10 -12.89 0.32
CA HIS A 33 -3.25 -13.67 -0.91
C HIS A 33 -3.18 -15.18 -0.64
N ASP A 34 -2.26 -15.62 0.22
CA ASP A 34 -2.09 -17.03 0.58
C ASP A 34 -3.22 -17.55 1.48
N ALA A 35 -3.88 -16.68 2.25
CA ALA A 35 -5.01 -17.06 3.10
C ALA A 35 -6.31 -17.27 2.32
N VAL A 36 -6.51 -16.55 1.21
CA VAL A 36 -7.71 -16.66 0.35
C VAL A 36 -8.03 -18.10 -0.07
N PRO A 37 -7.10 -18.89 -0.67
CA PRO A 37 -7.40 -20.26 -1.10
C PRO A 37 -7.65 -21.24 0.06
N VAL A 38 -7.21 -20.92 1.29
CA VAL A 38 -7.52 -21.72 2.48
C VAL A 38 -9.00 -21.58 2.88
N GLY A 39 -9.58 -20.41 2.63
CA GLY A 39 -11.02 -20.16 2.79
C GLY A 39 -11.49 -19.92 4.24
N ASP A 40 -10.57 -19.78 5.20
CA ASP A 40 -10.95 -19.36 6.56
C ASP A 40 -11.27 -17.86 6.59
N ARG A 41 -12.56 -17.54 6.61
CA ARG A 41 -13.07 -16.15 6.61
C ARG A 41 -12.51 -15.33 7.78
N ALA A 42 -12.34 -15.92 8.96
CA ALA A 42 -11.83 -15.19 10.12
C ALA A 42 -10.35 -14.83 9.94
N ALA A 43 -9.55 -15.78 9.44
CA ALA A 43 -8.15 -15.53 9.12
C ALA A 43 -7.98 -14.50 7.98
N ILE A 44 -8.81 -14.59 6.94
CA ILE A 44 -8.84 -13.61 5.83
C ILE A 44 -9.19 -12.22 6.37
N GLY A 45 -10.20 -12.10 7.23
CA GLY A 45 -10.59 -10.83 7.84
C GLY A 45 -9.47 -10.18 8.65
N ALA A 46 -8.80 -10.95 9.51
CA ALA A 46 -7.68 -10.45 10.31
C ALA A 46 -6.53 -9.93 9.43
N LYS A 47 -6.24 -10.61 8.32
CA LYS A 47 -5.19 -10.21 7.37
C LYS A 47 -5.59 -9.00 6.52
N LEU A 48 -6.86 -8.93 6.12
CA LEU A 48 -7.43 -7.77 5.44
C LEU A 48 -7.32 -6.52 6.32
N ASP A 49 -7.74 -6.62 7.58
CA ASP A 49 -7.69 -5.50 8.53
C ASP A 49 -6.26 -5.04 8.80
N ALA A 50 -5.33 -5.99 8.95
CA ALA A 50 -3.91 -5.68 9.10
C ALA A 50 -3.35 -4.93 7.88
N LEU A 51 -3.67 -5.39 6.67
CA LEU A 51 -3.25 -4.72 5.43
C LEU A 51 -3.83 -3.30 5.33
N VAL A 52 -5.15 -3.15 5.51
CA VAL A 52 -5.83 -1.85 5.38
C VAL A 52 -5.31 -0.85 6.41
N THR A 53 -5.13 -1.28 7.66
CA THR A 53 -4.55 -0.44 8.72
C THR A 53 -3.15 0.03 8.33
N TYR A 54 -2.31 -0.88 7.86
CA TYR A 54 -0.94 -0.54 7.50
C TYR A 54 -0.84 0.36 6.27
N VAL A 55 -1.75 0.23 5.29
CA VAL A 55 -1.84 1.16 4.15
C VAL A 55 -2.18 2.58 4.61
N VAL A 56 -3.12 2.72 5.55
CA VAL A 56 -3.47 4.03 6.12
C VAL A 56 -2.26 4.68 6.80
N ASP A 57 -1.57 3.92 7.65
CA ASP A 57 -0.40 4.41 8.39
C ASP A 57 0.76 4.80 7.45
N HIS A 58 0.99 3.99 6.41
CA HIS A 58 2.01 4.25 5.39
C HIS A 58 1.73 5.56 4.64
N PHE A 59 0.52 5.72 4.10
CA PHE A 59 0.14 6.94 3.39
C PHE A 59 0.20 8.18 4.28
N ALA A 60 -0.22 8.06 5.54
CA ALA A 60 -0.12 9.15 6.50
C ALA A 60 1.33 9.59 6.72
N GLU A 61 2.29 8.66 6.76
CA GLU A 61 3.71 8.98 6.92
C GLU A 61 4.28 9.66 5.67
N GLU A 62 4.01 9.16 4.47
CA GLU A 62 4.44 9.81 3.22
C GLU A 62 3.84 11.22 3.08
N GLU A 63 2.54 11.36 3.33
CA GLU A 63 1.86 12.65 3.33
C GLU A 63 2.47 13.62 4.35
N ARG A 64 2.84 13.13 5.54
CA ARG A 64 3.53 13.93 6.56
C ARG A 64 4.89 14.40 6.08
N LEU A 65 5.69 13.54 5.43
CA LEU A 65 6.99 13.91 4.87
C LEU A 65 6.86 14.93 3.74
N MET A 66 5.91 14.70 2.82
CA MET A 66 5.63 15.59 1.70
C MET A 66 5.15 16.97 2.16
N THR A 67 4.21 17.03 3.11
CA THR A 67 3.71 18.31 3.65
C THR A 67 4.77 19.06 4.46
N ALA A 68 5.53 18.36 5.32
CA ALA A 68 6.58 18.98 6.13
C ALA A 68 7.70 19.60 5.30
N THR A 69 7.93 19.09 4.09
CA THR A 69 8.97 19.58 3.17
C THR A 69 8.44 20.47 2.05
N GLY A 70 7.12 20.60 1.90
CA GLY A 70 6.49 21.36 0.81
C GLY A 70 6.67 20.71 -0.56
N TYR A 71 6.55 19.39 -0.66
CA TYR A 71 6.64 18.65 -1.93
C TYR A 71 5.61 19.18 -2.95
N PRO A 72 6.02 19.61 -4.16
CA PRO A 72 5.13 20.28 -5.11
C PRO A 72 3.92 19.46 -5.56
N ASP A 73 4.08 18.14 -5.69
CA ASP A 73 3.04 17.26 -6.24
C ASP A 73 2.19 16.58 -5.14
N TYR A 74 2.25 17.10 -3.90
CA TYR A 74 1.54 16.54 -2.74
C TYR A 74 0.04 16.32 -3.00
N ASP A 75 -0.66 17.32 -3.53
CA ASP A 75 -2.12 17.24 -3.70
C ASP A 75 -2.51 16.15 -4.71
N ALA A 76 -1.71 15.98 -5.78
CA ALA A 76 -1.92 14.94 -6.78
C ALA A 76 -1.61 13.56 -6.20
N HIS A 77 -0.52 13.43 -5.45
CA HIS A 77 -0.14 12.19 -4.78
C HIS A 77 -1.23 11.73 -3.80
N LYS A 78 -1.66 12.63 -2.91
CA LYS A 78 -2.72 12.37 -1.93
C LYS A 78 -4.05 11.97 -2.57
N ALA A 79 -4.38 12.50 -3.75
CA ALA A 79 -5.58 12.12 -4.46
C ALA A 79 -5.58 10.64 -4.85
N GLU A 80 -4.42 10.08 -5.22
CA GLU A 80 -4.29 8.64 -5.51
C GLU A 80 -4.42 7.80 -4.24
N HIS A 81 -3.81 8.22 -3.13
CA HIS A 81 -3.98 7.58 -1.82
C HIS A 81 -5.45 7.54 -1.39
N THR A 82 -6.13 8.67 -1.50
CA THR A 82 -7.54 8.79 -1.09
C THR A 82 -8.42 7.81 -1.87
N LYS A 83 -8.24 7.70 -3.18
CA LYS A 83 -9.01 6.75 -4.03
C LYS A 83 -8.77 5.30 -3.61
N LEU A 84 -7.53 4.92 -3.31
CA LEU A 84 -7.25 3.56 -2.86
C LEU A 84 -7.88 3.29 -1.49
N LEU A 85 -7.75 4.22 -0.54
CA LEU A 85 -8.34 4.09 0.80
C LEU A 85 -9.86 3.96 0.75
N GLU A 86 -10.54 4.75 -0.08
CA GLU A 86 -11.99 4.63 -0.31
C GLU A 86 -12.36 3.24 -0.85
N THR A 87 -11.59 2.74 -1.82
CA THR A 87 -11.80 1.41 -2.41
C THR A 87 -11.59 0.30 -1.38
N CYS A 88 -10.46 0.32 -0.66
CA CYS A 88 -10.12 -0.65 0.37
C CYS A 88 -11.13 -0.64 1.52
N GLY A 89 -11.53 0.56 1.98
CA GLY A 89 -12.54 0.71 3.03
C GLY A 89 -13.91 0.17 2.60
N GLY A 90 -14.32 0.43 1.36
CA GLY A 90 -15.56 -0.12 0.80
C GLY A 90 -15.55 -1.65 0.70
N VAL A 91 -14.42 -2.24 0.29
CA VAL A 91 -14.24 -3.70 0.23
C VAL A 91 -14.26 -4.31 1.63
N ALA A 92 -13.52 -3.75 2.58
CA ALA A 92 -13.47 -4.22 3.96
C ALA A 92 -14.85 -4.16 4.64
N ALA A 93 -15.58 -3.05 4.49
CA ALA A 93 -16.91 -2.91 5.06
C ALA A 93 -17.88 -3.99 4.56
N LYS A 94 -17.92 -4.22 3.24
CA LYS A 94 -18.77 -5.26 2.64
C LYS A 94 -18.34 -6.67 3.03
N PHE A 95 -17.04 -6.93 3.15
CA PHE A 95 -16.53 -8.21 3.63
C PHE A 95 -17.02 -8.49 5.06
N HIS A 96 -16.88 -7.52 5.96
CA HIS A 96 -17.32 -7.66 7.35
C HIS A 96 -18.84 -7.74 7.49
N ALA A 97 -19.60 -7.13 6.57
CA ALA A 97 -21.05 -7.27 6.49
C ALA A 97 -21.52 -8.62 5.93
N GLY A 98 -20.62 -9.47 5.42
CA GLY A 98 -20.98 -10.74 4.78
C GLY A 98 -21.53 -10.56 3.36
N GLU A 99 -21.39 -9.38 2.77
CA GLU A 99 -21.92 -9.03 1.43
C GLU A 99 -20.96 -9.40 0.29
N LEU A 100 -19.67 -9.61 0.60
CA LEU A 100 -18.68 -10.09 -0.35
C LEU A 100 -17.62 -10.99 0.30
N ASP A 101 -16.91 -11.74 -0.55
CA ASP A 101 -15.71 -12.49 -0.20
C ASP A 101 -14.46 -11.82 -0.77
N ILE A 102 -13.34 -11.94 -0.06
CA ILE A 102 -12.03 -11.57 -0.61
C ILE A 102 -11.55 -12.71 -1.50
N THR A 103 -11.16 -12.36 -2.72
CA THR A 103 -10.66 -13.33 -3.71
C THR A 103 -9.20 -13.02 -4.07
N GLN A 104 -8.59 -13.91 -4.85
CA GLN A 104 -7.26 -13.65 -5.40
C GLN A 104 -7.29 -12.43 -6.36
N ASP A 105 -8.42 -12.14 -7.01
CA ASP A 105 -8.58 -10.93 -7.81
C ASP A 105 -8.53 -9.66 -6.96
N THR A 106 -9.06 -9.70 -5.72
CA THR A 106 -8.95 -8.56 -4.79
C THR A 106 -7.50 -8.24 -4.46
N THR A 107 -6.69 -9.27 -4.19
CA THR A 107 -5.26 -9.08 -3.89
C THR A 107 -4.45 -8.74 -5.13
N ALA A 108 -4.83 -9.25 -6.31
CA ALA A 108 -4.24 -8.86 -7.59
C ALA A 108 -4.50 -7.38 -7.91
N PHE A 109 -5.70 -6.86 -7.63
CA PHE A 109 -5.99 -5.44 -7.76
C PHE A 109 -5.06 -4.56 -6.90
N VAL A 110 -4.87 -4.92 -5.63
CA VAL A 110 -3.97 -4.17 -4.73
C VAL A 110 -2.52 -4.26 -5.22
N LYS A 111 -2.08 -5.44 -5.67
CA LYS A 111 -0.78 -5.62 -6.31
C LYS A 111 -0.61 -4.69 -7.50
N ASP A 112 -1.56 -4.69 -8.44
CA ASP A 112 -1.50 -3.90 -9.67
C ASP A 112 -1.44 -2.40 -9.38
N TRP A 113 -2.16 -1.97 -8.34
CA TRP A 113 -2.06 -0.60 -7.84
C TRP A 113 -0.65 -0.30 -7.29
N LEU A 114 -0.11 -1.13 -6.40
CA LEU A 114 1.22 -0.92 -5.79
C LEU A 114 2.35 -0.91 -6.83
N VAL A 115 2.34 -1.85 -7.79
CA VAL A 115 3.38 -1.92 -8.84
C VAL A 115 3.29 -0.79 -9.85
N THR A 116 2.17 -0.06 -9.86
CA THR A 116 2.00 1.16 -10.67
C THR A 116 2.37 2.39 -9.86
N HIS A 117 1.84 2.51 -8.63
CA HIS A 117 1.99 3.69 -7.78
C HIS A 117 3.43 3.90 -7.33
N ILE A 118 4.08 2.88 -6.77
CA ILE A 118 5.43 3.03 -6.22
C ILE A 118 6.44 3.54 -7.27
N PRO A 119 6.60 2.91 -8.45
CA PRO A 119 7.59 3.38 -9.42
C PRO A 119 7.22 4.68 -10.13
N ASN A 120 5.92 4.99 -10.30
CA ASN A 120 5.46 6.14 -11.10
C ASN A 120 4.96 7.33 -10.27
N VAL A 121 4.90 7.20 -8.95
CA VAL A 121 4.47 8.26 -8.03
C VAL A 121 5.47 8.38 -6.88
N ASP A 122 5.64 7.35 -6.06
CA ASP A 122 6.49 7.41 -4.85
C ASP A 122 7.95 7.71 -5.17
N LYS A 123 8.52 7.05 -6.19
CA LYS A 123 9.91 7.33 -6.61
C LYS A 123 10.15 8.80 -6.97
N HIS A 124 9.13 9.56 -7.38
CA HIS A 124 9.29 10.97 -7.73
C HIS A 124 9.50 11.88 -6.53
N TYR A 125 9.01 11.53 -5.33
CA TYR A 125 9.33 12.31 -4.14
C TYR A 125 10.79 12.13 -3.72
N GLY A 126 11.45 11.03 -4.13
CA GLY A 126 12.76 10.62 -3.61
C GLY A 126 13.81 11.72 -3.67
N PRO A 127 14.18 12.19 -4.88
CA PRO A 127 15.15 13.27 -5.04
C PRO A 127 14.77 14.55 -4.28
N TYR A 128 13.47 14.86 -4.19
CA TYR A 128 12.99 16.04 -3.47
C TYR A 128 13.22 15.89 -1.97
N LEU A 129 12.77 14.79 -1.36
CA LEU A 129 12.92 14.51 0.06
C LEU A 129 14.40 14.38 0.45
N ASN A 130 15.23 13.74 -0.38
CA ASN A 130 16.68 13.69 -0.18
C ASN A 130 17.31 15.11 -0.16
N SER A 131 16.86 16.02 -1.03
CA SER A 131 17.34 17.42 -1.03
C SER A 131 16.98 18.18 0.25
N LYS A 132 16.03 17.67 1.04
CA LYS A 132 15.58 18.20 2.33
C LYS A 132 16.18 17.44 3.52
N GLY A 133 17.09 16.51 3.27
CA GLY A 133 17.80 15.73 4.30
C GLY A 133 17.07 14.48 4.77
N ILE A 134 16.01 14.05 4.07
CA ILE A 134 15.25 12.83 4.36
C ILE A 134 15.73 11.74 3.40
N ASN A 135 16.32 10.67 3.93
CA ASN A 135 16.87 9.55 3.17
C ASN A 135 16.32 8.21 3.62
#